data_AF-A0A523TX33-F1
#
_entry.id   AF-A0A523TX33-F1
#
_cell.length_a   1.000
_cell.length_b   1.000
_cell.length_c   1.000
_cell.angle_alpha   90.00
_cell.angle_beta   90.00
_cell.angle_gamma   90.00
#
_symmetry.space_group_name_H-M   'P 1'
#
loop_
_entity.id
_entity.type
_entity.pdbx_description
1 polymer ?
#
loop_
_entity_poly.entity_id
_entity_poly.type
_entity_poly.pdbx_seq_one_letter_code
_entity_poly.pdbx_strand_id
1 'polypeptide(L)'
;MPGVLDEMTDEYLERLKRKRFGLYRGIVRDVDDPEEKGRVRVEIHELLGEGKLTDWVSYCAPFGGGGAGFFMLPKLGDGVWVMFERGEPSKPVWIGFWFSEEDAPPEDAGKNVRVIQTKSGHKIVFNDEKGRESIEITDPAGNHVRIDTKSGEIILNVNLMLRLGSEGAAESVVLGDSYMSFCNTFVGLVNALIASFNSHTHIGNLALPTTPPSVPFAQVQQPMMQALLSTKVKTE
;
A
#
# COMPACT_ATOMS: atom_id res chain seq x y z
N MET A 1 48.67 17.30 50.34
CA MET A 1 47.27 16.91 50.14
C MET A 1 47.17 16.07 48.87
N PRO A 2 47.37 14.74 48.95
CA PRO A 2 47.24 13.85 47.79
C PRO A 2 45.88 13.13 47.72
N GLY A 3 44.79 13.71 48.26
CA GLY A 3 43.50 13.00 48.41
C GLY A 3 42.36 13.49 47.51
N VAL A 4 42.22 14.81 47.31
CA VAL A 4 41.02 15.38 46.69
C VAL A 4 40.96 15.13 45.17
N LEU A 5 42.10 15.21 44.48
CA LEU A 5 42.15 14.94 43.04
C LEU A 5 41.92 13.44 42.75
N ASP A 6 42.50 12.56 43.57
CA ASP A 6 42.37 11.10 43.44
C ASP A 6 40.92 10.65 43.73
N GLU A 7 40.28 11.17 44.79
CA GLU A 7 38.85 10.92 45.09
C GLU A 7 37.92 11.42 43.99
N MET A 8 38.19 12.61 43.42
CA MET A 8 37.40 13.15 42.31
C MET A 8 37.54 12.31 41.04
N THR A 9 38.73 11.74 40.77
CA THR A 9 38.91 10.79 39.67
C THR A 9 38.16 9.49 39.92
N ASP A 10 38.16 8.95 41.14
CA ASP A 10 37.47 7.70 41.45
C ASP A 10 35.95 7.84 41.32
N GLU A 11 35.36 8.93 41.83
CA GLU A 11 33.93 9.19 41.66
C GLU A 11 33.56 9.36 40.18
N TYR A 12 34.38 10.09 39.43
CA TYR A 12 34.16 10.30 38.00
C TYR A 12 34.24 8.98 37.20
N LEU A 13 35.23 8.14 37.51
CA LEU A 13 35.39 6.82 36.89
C LEU A 13 34.21 5.90 37.22
N GLU A 14 33.72 5.90 38.45
CA GLU A 14 32.52 5.15 38.84
C GLU A 14 31.27 5.61 38.09
N ARG A 15 31.11 6.93 37.89
CA ARG A 15 30.03 7.47 37.05
C ARG A 15 30.15 7.00 35.60
N LEU A 16 31.35 6.97 35.04
CA LEU A 16 31.58 6.48 33.68
C LEU A 16 31.32 4.97 33.55
N LYS A 17 31.70 4.17 34.55
CA LYS A 17 31.43 2.71 34.57
C LYS A 17 29.93 2.38 34.54
N ARG A 18 29.08 3.28 35.04
CA ARG A 18 27.60 3.12 35.00
C ARG A 18 26.99 3.49 33.66
N LYS A 19 27.72 4.20 32.80
CA LYS A 19 27.21 4.59 31.49
C LYS A 19 27.24 3.44 30.50
N ARG A 20 26.34 3.50 29.52
CA ARG A 20 26.17 2.52 28.45
C ARG A 20 26.11 3.25 27.12
N PHE A 21 27.26 3.35 26.45
CA PHE A 21 27.38 4.09 25.19
C PHE A 21 27.23 3.21 23.93
N GLY A 22 26.99 1.91 24.11
CA GLY A 22 26.82 0.97 23.01
C GLY A 22 25.42 1.00 22.40
N LEU A 23 25.28 0.25 21.32
CA LEU A 23 24.00 -0.13 20.74
C LEU A 23 23.69 -1.56 21.19
N TYR A 24 22.48 -1.80 21.68
CA TYR A 24 22.08 -3.07 22.27
C TYR A 24 20.91 -3.66 21.49
N ARG A 25 20.96 -4.98 21.25
CA ARG A 25 19.81 -5.70 20.72
C ARG A 25 18.79 -5.88 21.83
N GLY A 26 17.55 -5.55 21.53
CA GLY A 26 16.44 -5.85 22.41
C GLY A 26 15.23 -6.39 21.67
N ILE A 27 14.39 -7.09 22.41
CA ILE A 27 13.12 -7.66 21.94
C ILE A 27 11.98 -6.88 22.57
N VAL A 28 11.05 -6.41 21.75
CA VAL A 28 9.87 -5.68 22.24
C VAL A 28 8.96 -6.62 23.02
N ARG A 29 8.65 -6.25 24.26
CA ARG A 29 7.78 -7.02 25.18
C ARG A 29 6.54 -6.26 25.62
N ASP A 30 6.51 -4.95 25.42
CA ASP A 30 5.33 -4.13 25.67
C ASP A 30 5.25 -2.96 24.69
N VAL A 31 4.06 -2.71 24.16
CA VAL A 31 3.73 -1.67 23.20
C VAL A 31 2.60 -0.74 23.69
N ASP A 32 2.03 -1.01 24.86
CA ASP A 32 0.87 -0.28 25.39
C ASP A 32 1.30 1.02 26.09
N ASP A 33 1.88 1.95 25.32
CA ASP A 33 2.37 3.24 25.82
C ASP A 33 1.24 4.12 26.37
N PRO A 34 1.19 4.40 27.69
CA PRO A 34 0.12 5.19 28.29
C PRO A 34 0.10 6.66 27.84
N GLU A 35 1.19 7.16 27.26
CA GLU A 35 1.25 8.53 26.74
C GLU A 35 1.08 8.60 25.22
N GLU A 36 0.88 7.45 24.55
CA GLU A 36 0.66 7.37 23.09
C GLU A 36 1.77 8.04 22.26
N LYS A 37 3.01 8.02 22.75
CA LYS A 37 4.19 8.62 22.11
C LYS A 37 4.97 7.64 21.23
N GLY A 38 4.46 6.42 21.06
CA GLY A 38 5.16 5.36 20.31
C GLY A 38 6.33 4.76 21.08
N ARG A 39 6.31 4.84 22.41
CA ARG A 39 7.32 4.21 23.27
C ARG A 39 7.04 2.72 23.39
N VAL A 40 8.07 1.95 23.67
CA VAL A 40 7.97 0.51 23.93
C VAL A 40 8.77 0.11 25.15
N ARG A 41 8.46 -1.04 25.77
CA ARG A 41 9.37 -1.68 26.73
C ARG A 41 10.06 -2.86 26.07
N VAL A 42 11.36 -2.92 26.28
CA VAL A 42 12.26 -3.82 25.56
C VAL A 42 13.00 -4.68 26.57
N GLU A 43 13.13 -5.96 26.28
CA GLU A 43 14.02 -6.87 26.98
C GLU A 43 15.40 -6.81 26.32
N ILE A 44 16.43 -6.44 27.07
CA ILE A 44 17.83 -6.37 26.60
C ILE A 44 18.65 -7.38 27.41
N HIS A 45 18.77 -8.60 26.86
CA HIS A 45 19.40 -9.74 27.57
C HIS A 45 20.81 -9.41 28.07
N GLU A 46 21.67 -8.87 27.21
CA GLU A 46 23.08 -8.57 27.53
C GLU A 46 23.26 -7.48 28.60
N LEU A 47 22.25 -6.65 28.84
CA LEU A 47 22.35 -5.51 29.75
C LEU A 47 21.58 -5.71 31.06
N LEU A 48 20.36 -6.25 31.00
CA LEU A 48 19.46 -6.35 32.15
C LEU A 48 19.34 -7.79 32.68
N GLY A 49 19.68 -8.78 31.85
CA GLY A 49 19.39 -10.20 32.08
C GLY A 49 17.96 -10.58 31.64
N GLU A 50 17.70 -11.88 31.62
CA GLU A 50 16.41 -12.44 31.17
C GLU A 50 15.23 -11.94 32.01
N GLY A 51 14.10 -11.70 31.33
CA GLY A 51 12.82 -11.35 31.95
C GLY A 51 12.76 -9.93 32.51
N LYS A 52 13.81 -9.12 32.35
CA LYS A 52 13.81 -7.72 32.79
C LYS A 52 13.58 -6.77 31.62
N LEU A 53 12.64 -5.87 31.82
CA LEU A 53 12.30 -4.83 30.86
C LEU A 53 13.00 -3.52 31.18
N THR A 54 13.29 -2.75 30.15
CA THR A 54 13.64 -1.34 30.26
C THR A 54 12.45 -0.51 30.79
N ASP A 55 12.74 0.72 31.18
CA ASP A 55 11.75 1.79 31.16
C ASP A 55 11.23 2.02 29.71
N TRP A 56 10.21 2.87 29.56
CA TRP A 56 9.68 3.25 28.26
C TRP A 56 10.78 3.83 27.36
N VAL A 57 11.01 3.15 26.24
CA VAL A 57 12.03 3.46 25.24
C VAL A 57 11.46 4.44 24.23
N SER A 58 12.03 5.63 24.18
CA SER A 58 11.60 6.69 23.24
C SER A 58 11.91 6.34 21.80
N TYR A 59 11.06 6.76 20.87
CA TYR A 59 11.28 6.54 19.44
C TYR A 59 12.15 7.65 18.83
N CYS A 60 13.29 7.27 18.25
CA CYS A 60 14.04 8.14 17.35
C CYS A 60 13.46 8.06 15.92
N ALA A 61 12.41 8.85 15.68
CA ALA A 61 11.78 8.91 14.36
C ALA A 61 12.72 9.59 13.33
N PRO A 62 12.84 9.07 12.10
CA PRO A 62 13.68 9.69 11.07
C PRO A 62 13.10 11.02 10.55
N PHE A 63 11.81 11.27 10.77
CA PHE A 63 11.11 12.49 10.44
C PHE A 63 9.97 12.70 11.43
N GLY A 64 9.78 13.91 11.94
CA GLY A 64 8.75 14.21 12.93
C GLY A 64 8.65 15.69 13.30
N GLY A 65 7.50 16.07 13.86
CA GLY A 65 7.25 17.39 14.46
C GLY A 65 5.92 18.01 14.01
N GLY A 66 5.25 18.74 14.91
CA GLY A 66 4.06 19.53 14.57
C GLY A 66 2.88 18.75 13.96
N GLY A 67 2.76 17.45 14.27
CA GLY A 67 1.72 16.56 13.71
C GLY A 67 2.10 15.83 12.42
N ALA A 68 3.31 16.04 11.89
CA ALA A 68 3.88 15.25 10.80
C ALA A 68 4.92 14.25 11.32
N GLY A 69 5.14 13.15 10.61
CA GLY A 69 6.23 12.24 10.93
C GLY A 69 6.19 10.90 10.22
N PHE A 70 7.28 10.15 10.41
CA PHE A 70 7.40 8.75 10.03
C PHE A 70 7.13 7.90 11.28
N PHE A 71 5.94 7.32 11.36
CA PHE A 71 5.46 6.62 12.55
C PHE A 71 5.20 5.14 12.24
N MET A 72 6.25 4.32 12.35
CA MET A 72 6.21 2.87 12.14
C MET A 72 6.61 2.16 13.43
N LEU A 73 5.61 1.83 14.26
CA LEU A 73 5.85 1.23 15.56
C LEU A 73 6.14 -0.28 15.45
N PRO A 74 7.06 -0.80 16.28
CA PRO A 74 7.27 -2.24 16.40
C PRO A 74 6.04 -2.93 17.00
N LYS A 75 5.94 -4.24 16.75
CA LYS A 75 5.00 -5.14 17.39
C LYS A 75 5.69 -5.94 18.50
N LEU A 76 4.89 -6.61 19.33
CA LEU A 76 5.40 -7.57 20.31
C LEU A 76 6.25 -8.64 19.61
N GLY A 77 7.45 -8.88 20.16
CA GLY A 77 8.42 -9.82 19.62
C GLY A 77 9.41 -9.23 18.62
N ASP A 78 9.20 -8.00 18.14
CA ASP A 78 10.09 -7.40 17.13
C ASP A 78 11.46 -7.07 17.73
N GLY A 79 12.50 -7.28 16.93
CA GLY A 79 13.87 -6.91 17.25
C GLY A 79 14.12 -5.43 17.02
N VAL A 80 14.50 -4.70 18.07
CA VAL A 80 14.87 -3.28 17.99
C VAL A 80 16.29 -3.03 18.49
N TRP A 81 16.93 -2.02 17.92
CA TRP A 81 18.20 -1.49 18.41
C TRP A 81 17.95 -0.38 19.43
N VAL A 82 18.52 -0.53 20.63
CA VAL A 82 18.37 0.41 21.74
C VAL A 82 19.70 1.08 22.06
N MET A 83 19.68 2.39 22.26
CA MET A 83 20.77 3.19 22.81
C MET A 83 20.27 4.00 24.01
N PHE A 84 21.16 4.74 24.64
CA PHE A 84 20.87 5.49 25.85
C PHE A 84 21.33 6.94 25.73
N GLU A 85 20.46 7.90 26.01
CA GLU A 85 20.81 9.32 25.94
C GLU A 85 21.99 9.62 26.88
N ARG A 86 23.09 10.14 26.35
CA ARG A 86 24.32 10.44 27.12
C ARG A 86 24.88 9.24 27.89
N GLY A 87 24.51 8.03 27.45
CA GLY A 87 24.85 6.76 28.08
C GLY A 87 24.07 6.46 29.35
N GLU A 88 22.96 7.15 29.65
CA GLU A 88 22.16 6.95 30.86
C GLU A 88 21.13 5.82 30.67
N PRO A 89 21.24 4.66 31.37
CA PRO A 89 20.33 3.53 31.18
C PRO A 89 18.84 3.84 31.42
N SER A 90 18.54 4.87 32.20
CA SER A 90 17.18 5.36 32.47
C SER A 90 16.58 6.21 31.35
N LYS A 91 17.34 6.50 30.29
CA LYS A 91 16.88 7.24 29.11
C LYS A 91 17.09 6.43 27.83
N PRO A 92 16.39 5.29 27.69
CA PRO A 92 16.52 4.45 26.53
C PRO A 92 15.84 5.08 25.30
N VAL A 93 16.45 4.91 24.13
CA VAL A 93 15.94 5.35 22.83
C VAL A 93 16.13 4.22 21.82
N TRP A 94 15.08 3.88 21.07
CA TRP A 94 15.17 2.90 19.98
C TRP A 94 15.28 3.61 18.65
N ILE A 95 16.16 3.11 17.77
CA ILE A 95 16.56 3.81 16.54
C ILE A 95 16.29 3.03 15.26
N GLY A 96 15.75 1.81 15.37
CA GLY A 96 15.42 0.99 14.22
C GLY A 96 15.28 -0.48 14.59
N PHE A 97 15.11 -1.30 13.56
CA PHE A 97 14.88 -2.74 13.67
C PHE A 97 16.13 -3.53 13.30
N TRP A 98 16.22 -4.74 13.83
CA TRP A 98 17.12 -5.76 13.33
C TRP A 98 16.33 -7.01 12.97
N PHE A 99 16.81 -7.70 11.94
CA PHE A 99 16.22 -8.94 11.48
C PHE A 99 16.92 -10.13 12.12
N SER A 100 16.14 -11.13 12.50
CA SER A 100 16.63 -12.41 12.98
C SER A 100 16.54 -13.46 11.87
N GLU A 101 16.88 -14.72 12.15
CA GLU A 101 16.60 -15.81 11.22
C GLU A 101 15.09 -16.07 11.06
N GLU A 102 14.32 -15.79 12.12
CA GLU A 102 12.86 -15.98 12.15
C GLU A 102 12.10 -14.73 11.65
N ASP A 103 12.63 -13.53 11.93
CA ASP A 103 12.08 -12.23 11.51
C ASP A 103 13.00 -11.66 10.43
N ALA A 104 12.89 -12.24 9.23
CA ALA A 104 13.70 -11.88 8.07
C ALA A 104 13.22 -10.58 7.40
N PRO A 105 14.09 -9.89 6.63
CA PRO A 105 13.65 -8.77 5.80
C PRO A 105 12.61 -9.22 4.76
N PRO A 106 11.85 -8.28 4.16
CA PRO A 106 10.89 -8.58 3.10
C PRO A 106 11.53 -9.42 1.99
N GLU A 107 10.89 -10.52 1.60
CA GLU A 107 11.45 -11.50 0.63
C GLU A 107 11.75 -10.86 -0.74
N ASP A 108 10.95 -9.89 -1.16
CA ASP A 108 11.11 -9.18 -2.44
C ASP A 108 12.27 -8.17 -2.42
N ALA A 109 12.81 -7.84 -1.24
CA ALA A 109 13.89 -6.88 -1.12
C ALA A 109 15.19 -7.46 -1.69
N GLY A 110 15.89 -6.66 -2.48
CA GLY A 110 17.09 -7.12 -3.17
C GLY A 110 17.97 -5.98 -3.63
N LYS A 111 19.04 -6.30 -4.37
CA LYS A 111 20.03 -5.31 -4.81
C LYS A 111 19.40 -4.08 -5.50
N ASN A 112 18.44 -4.32 -6.40
CA ASN A 112 17.75 -3.28 -7.17
C ASN A 112 16.30 -3.08 -6.74
N VAL A 113 15.86 -3.72 -5.64
CA VAL A 113 14.45 -3.66 -5.20
C VAL A 113 14.41 -3.13 -3.77
N ARG A 114 13.64 -2.07 -3.53
CA ARG A 114 13.37 -1.50 -2.21
C ARG A 114 11.93 -1.77 -1.85
N VAL A 115 11.70 -2.25 -0.63
CA VAL A 115 10.38 -2.70 -0.19
C VAL A 115 10.06 -2.05 1.15
N ILE A 116 8.88 -1.47 1.23
CA ILE A 116 8.21 -1.14 2.50
C ILE A 116 7.08 -2.16 2.62
N GLN A 117 7.18 -3.07 3.58
CA GLN A 117 6.18 -4.10 3.80
C GLN A 117 5.75 -4.15 5.27
N THR A 118 4.45 -4.24 5.49
CA THR A 118 3.87 -4.50 6.81
C THR A 118 3.66 -6.01 7.02
N LYS A 119 3.59 -6.46 8.29
CA LYS A 119 3.38 -7.89 8.60
C LYS A 119 2.06 -8.46 8.06
N SER A 120 1.05 -7.63 7.81
CA SER A 120 -0.22 -8.08 7.21
C SER A 120 -0.15 -8.20 5.68
N GLY A 121 0.97 -7.85 5.05
CA GLY A 121 1.20 -8.04 3.62
C GLY A 121 0.91 -6.82 2.73
N HIS A 122 0.64 -5.63 3.29
CA HIS A 122 0.65 -4.40 2.48
C HIS A 122 2.07 -4.05 2.07
N LYS A 123 2.29 -3.75 0.79
CA LYS A 123 3.62 -3.46 0.25
C LYS A 123 3.65 -2.19 -0.60
N ILE A 124 4.78 -1.51 -0.56
CA ILE A 124 5.22 -0.55 -1.56
C ILE A 124 6.59 -1.03 -2.06
N VAL A 125 6.70 -1.25 -3.36
CA VAL A 125 7.90 -1.81 -4.01
C VAL A 125 8.42 -0.83 -5.04
N PHE A 126 9.70 -0.50 -4.95
CA PHE A 126 10.45 0.25 -5.94
C PHE A 126 11.44 -0.69 -6.61
N ASN A 127 11.32 -0.89 -7.91
CA ASN A 127 12.24 -1.68 -8.69
C ASN A 127 13.07 -0.76 -9.59
N ASP A 128 14.38 -0.73 -9.37
CA ASP A 128 15.38 0.03 -10.13
C ASP A 128 16.17 -0.85 -11.10
N GLU A 129 15.71 -2.09 -11.36
CA GLU A 129 16.37 -2.98 -12.29
C GLU A 129 16.23 -2.49 -13.73
N LYS A 130 17.38 -2.34 -14.41
CA LYS A 130 17.45 -1.78 -15.75
C LYS A 130 16.51 -2.50 -16.74
N GLY A 131 15.60 -1.75 -17.35
CA GLY A 131 14.61 -2.26 -18.29
C GLY A 131 13.44 -3.02 -17.65
N ARG A 132 13.27 -2.92 -16.33
CA ARG A 132 12.15 -3.44 -15.52
C ARG A 132 11.74 -2.45 -14.41
N GLU A 133 12.10 -1.18 -14.58
CA GLU A 133 11.89 -0.15 -13.58
C GLU A 133 10.40 0.06 -13.31
N SER A 134 10.00 0.04 -12.05
CA SER A 134 8.58 0.16 -11.68
C SER A 134 8.37 0.59 -10.23
N ILE A 135 7.18 1.13 -9.97
CA ILE A 135 6.66 1.39 -8.62
C ILE A 135 5.36 0.60 -8.47
N GLU A 136 5.23 -0.15 -7.38
CA GLU A 136 4.07 -0.98 -7.11
C GLU A 136 3.56 -0.78 -5.68
N ILE A 137 2.24 -0.68 -5.51
CA ILE A 137 1.56 -0.61 -4.21
C ILE A 137 0.55 -1.74 -4.19
N THR A 138 0.66 -2.65 -3.22
CA THR A 138 -0.20 -3.83 -3.12
C THR A 138 -0.80 -4.00 -1.72
N ASP A 139 -1.99 -4.60 -1.68
CA ASP A 139 -2.61 -5.08 -0.46
C ASP A 139 -2.66 -6.63 -0.45
N PRO A 140 -2.86 -7.28 0.71
CA PRO A 140 -2.91 -8.73 0.80
C PRO A 140 -4.17 -9.34 0.15
N ALA A 141 -5.16 -8.52 -0.21
CA ALA A 141 -6.34 -8.99 -0.91
C ALA A 141 -6.05 -9.20 -2.41
N GLY A 142 -5.01 -8.56 -2.97
CA GLY A 142 -4.63 -8.67 -4.38
C GLY A 142 -4.90 -7.41 -5.21
N ASN A 143 -5.41 -6.34 -4.58
CA ASN A 143 -5.52 -5.04 -5.21
C ASN A 143 -4.12 -4.45 -5.38
N HIS A 144 -3.83 -3.91 -6.56
CA HIS A 144 -2.56 -3.24 -6.79
C HIS A 144 -2.62 -2.08 -7.77
N VAL A 145 -1.72 -1.12 -7.56
CA VAL A 145 -1.38 -0.06 -8.50
C VAL A 145 0.06 -0.26 -8.90
N ARG A 146 0.32 -0.32 -10.20
CA ARG A 146 1.66 -0.49 -10.76
C ARG A 146 1.93 0.59 -11.81
N ILE A 147 3.05 1.29 -11.65
CA ILE A 147 3.59 2.24 -12.63
C ILE A 147 4.79 1.54 -13.28
N ASP A 148 4.70 1.21 -14.56
CA ASP A 148 5.77 0.60 -15.31
C ASP A 148 6.51 1.65 -16.15
N THR A 149 7.75 1.94 -15.78
CA THR A 149 8.52 3.01 -16.41
C THR A 149 8.96 2.63 -17.83
N LYS A 150 9.08 1.33 -18.13
CA LYS A 150 9.53 0.86 -19.44
C LYS A 150 8.43 0.96 -20.48
N SER A 151 7.22 0.48 -20.16
CA SER A 151 6.08 0.61 -21.08
C SER A 151 5.44 1.99 -21.02
N GLY A 152 5.60 2.72 -19.91
CA GLY A 152 4.90 3.97 -19.63
C GLY A 152 3.45 3.75 -19.17
N GLU A 153 3.08 2.51 -18.84
CA GLU A 153 1.73 2.15 -18.43
C GLU A 153 1.52 2.32 -16.92
N ILE A 154 0.30 2.69 -16.55
CA ILE A 154 -0.19 2.62 -15.18
C ILE A 154 -1.31 1.59 -15.14
N ILE A 155 -1.11 0.54 -14.37
CA ILE A 155 -2.03 -0.59 -14.22
C ILE A 155 -2.70 -0.49 -12.85
N LEU A 156 -4.03 -0.50 -12.84
CA LEU A 156 -4.84 -0.62 -11.64
C LEU A 156 -5.59 -1.94 -11.68
N ASN A 157 -5.29 -2.83 -10.76
CA ASN A 157 -6.03 -4.08 -10.57
C ASN A 157 -6.82 -4.01 -9.27
N VAL A 158 -8.12 -4.24 -9.36
CA VAL A 158 -9.04 -4.23 -8.23
C VAL A 158 -9.89 -5.49 -8.25
N ASN A 159 -10.09 -6.11 -7.10
CA ASN A 159 -10.87 -7.35 -7.02
C ASN A 159 -12.38 -7.13 -7.09
N LEU A 160 -12.86 -5.97 -6.62
CA LEU A 160 -14.30 -5.71 -6.50
C LEU A 160 -14.75 -4.49 -7.30
N MET A 161 -14.30 -3.29 -6.93
CA MET A 161 -14.77 -2.05 -7.53
C MET A 161 -13.68 -0.98 -7.48
N LEU A 162 -13.39 -0.36 -8.62
CA LEU A 162 -12.62 0.86 -8.72
C LEU A 162 -13.59 2.03 -8.93
N ARG A 163 -13.62 2.97 -7.97
CA ARG A 163 -14.35 4.23 -8.10
C ARG A 163 -13.37 5.32 -8.49
N LEU A 164 -13.66 6.05 -9.57
CA LEU A 164 -12.91 7.26 -9.95
C LEU A 164 -13.89 8.44 -9.94
N GLY A 165 -13.67 9.42 -9.05
CA GLY A 165 -14.58 10.56 -8.84
C GLY A 165 -14.61 11.04 -7.40
N SER A 166 -15.63 11.83 -7.03
CA SER A 166 -15.88 12.24 -5.62
C SER A 166 -16.22 11.03 -4.73
N GLU A 167 -16.08 11.19 -3.41
CA GLU A 167 -16.36 10.16 -2.38
C GLU A 167 -17.74 9.48 -2.52
N GLY A 168 -18.72 10.16 -3.12
CA GLY A 168 -20.07 9.65 -3.41
C GLY A 168 -20.36 9.25 -4.87
N ALA A 169 -19.35 9.05 -5.72
CA ALA A 169 -19.57 8.63 -7.10
C ALA A 169 -20.29 7.25 -7.14
N ALA A 170 -21.51 7.24 -7.67
CA ALA A 170 -22.36 6.05 -7.74
C ALA A 170 -22.09 5.17 -8.97
N GLU A 171 -21.31 5.66 -9.93
CA GLU A 171 -21.11 5.06 -11.24
C GLU A 171 -19.70 4.48 -11.37
N SER A 172 -19.60 3.21 -11.78
CA SER A 172 -18.31 2.58 -12.11
C SER A 172 -17.75 3.17 -13.40
N VAL A 173 -16.44 3.37 -13.48
CA VAL A 173 -15.79 3.80 -14.73
C VAL A 173 -15.92 2.71 -15.78
N VAL A 174 -16.53 3.05 -16.91
CA VAL A 174 -16.50 2.20 -18.10
C VAL A 174 -15.12 2.39 -18.76
N LEU A 175 -14.23 1.42 -18.54
CA LEU A 175 -12.89 1.45 -19.11
C LEU A 175 -12.92 1.18 -20.62
N GLY A 176 -11.90 1.71 -21.29
CA GLY A 176 -11.79 1.84 -22.75
C GLY A 176 -12.28 0.63 -23.54
N ASP A 177 -11.88 -0.60 -23.22
CA ASP A 177 -12.26 -1.78 -24.02
C ASP A 177 -13.76 -2.09 -23.98
N SER A 178 -14.42 -1.88 -22.84
CA SER A 178 -15.87 -2.08 -22.71
C SER A 178 -16.65 -0.98 -23.42
N TYR A 179 -16.19 0.28 -23.31
CA TYR A 179 -16.75 1.40 -24.06
C TYR A 179 -16.53 1.24 -25.57
N MET A 180 -15.35 0.81 -25.99
CA MET A 180 -15.01 0.56 -27.38
C MET A 180 -15.77 -0.65 -27.93
N SER A 181 -15.98 -1.70 -27.15
CA SER A 181 -16.82 -2.83 -27.52
C SER A 181 -18.28 -2.40 -27.76
N PHE A 182 -18.82 -1.56 -26.86
CA PHE A 182 -20.12 -0.94 -27.05
C PHE A 182 -20.17 -0.09 -28.33
N CYS A 183 -19.21 0.83 -28.52
CA CYS A 183 -19.13 1.70 -29.69
C CYS A 183 -19.01 0.89 -31.00
N ASN A 184 -18.17 -0.14 -31.03
CA ASN A 184 -18.01 -1.01 -32.19
C ASN A 184 -19.30 -1.77 -32.52
N THR A 185 -20.01 -2.25 -31.50
CA THR A 185 -21.31 -2.89 -31.67
C THR A 185 -22.35 -1.91 -32.21
N PHE A 186 -22.40 -0.70 -31.67
CA PHE A 186 -23.28 0.36 -32.14
C PHE A 186 -23.01 0.73 -33.60
N VAL A 187 -21.73 0.92 -33.97
CA VAL A 187 -21.32 1.17 -35.36
C VAL A 187 -21.74 0.01 -36.28
N GLY A 188 -21.60 -1.23 -35.83
CA GLY A 188 -22.09 -2.41 -36.56
C GLY A 188 -23.60 -2.37 -36.84
N LEU A 189 -24.41 -1.99 -35.85
CA LEU A 189 -25.85 -1.83 -36.01
C LEU A 189 -26.22 -0.72 -37.00
N VAL A 190 -25.53 0.43 -36.93
CA VAL A 190 -25.74 1.54 -37.88
C VAL A 190 -25.40 1.11 -39.30
N ASN A 191 -24.28 0.39 -39.49
CA ASN A 191 -23.90 -0.12 -40.81
C ASN A 191 -24.91 -1.13 -41.38
N ALA A 192 -25.47 -2.01 -40.53
CA ALA A 192 -26.52 -2.93 -40.95
C ALA A 192 -27.80 -2.19 -41.38
N LEU A 193 -28.18 -1.13 -40.66
CA LEU A 193 -29.32 -0.28 -41.03
C LEU A 193 -29.09 0.42 -42.37
N ILE A 194 -27.90 1.01 -42.57
CA ILE A 194 -27.52 1.66 -43.83
C ILE A 194 -27.59 0.66 -44.99
N ALA A 195 -27.09 -0.57 -44.81
CA ALA A 195 -27.16 -1.61 -45.83
C ALA A 195 -28.61 -1.99 -46.17
N SER A 196 -29.49 -2.09 -45.17
CA SER A 196 -30.91 -2.34 -45.39
C SER A 196 -31.60 -1.20 -46.12
N PHE A 197 -31.26 0.06 -45.81
CA PHE A 197 -31.81 1.22 -46.49
C PHE A 197 -31.33 1.31 -47.94
N ASN A 198 -30.03 1.08 -48.19
CA ASN A 198 -29.46 1.16 -49.54
C ASN A 198 -29.90 0.01 -50.45
N SER A 199 -30.22 -1.16 -49.88
CA SER A 199 -30.80 -2.29 -50.62
C SER A 199 -32.32 -2.20 -50.75
N HIS A 200 -32.96 -1.22 -50.09
CA HIS A 200 -34.39 -0.98 -50.21
C HIS A 200 -34.72 -0.36 -51.57
N THR A 201 -35.59 -1.01 -52.33
CA THR A 201 -36.10 -0.53 -53.61
C THR A 201 -37.62 -0.65 -53.64
N HIS A 202 -38.29 0.36 -54.21
CA HIS A 202 -39.71 0.25 -54.54
C HIS A 202 -39.85 -0.15 -56.01
N ILE A 203 -40.80 -1.03 -56.31
CA ILE A 203 -41.24 -1.24 -57.69
C ILE A 203 -41.91 0.06 -58.14
N GLY A 204 -41.49 0.60 -59.29
CA GLY A 204 -41.87 1.93 -59.77
C GLY A 204 -43.38 2.19 -59.89
N ASN A 205 -43.72 3.44 -60.23
CA ASN A 205 -45.03 4.14 -60.16
C ASN A 205 -46.26 3.49 -60.85
N LEU A 206 -46.27 2.18 -61.13
CA LEU A 206 -47.36 1.44 -61.75
C LEU A 206 -47.75 0.15 -60.99
N ALA A 207 -47.14 -0.16 -59.85
CA ALA A 207 -47.53 -1.31 -59.02
C ALA A 207 -48.25 -0.85 -57.73
N LEU A 208 -49.33 -1.57 -57.35
CA LEU A 208 -50.05 -1.37 -56.09
C LEU A 208 -49.10 -1.46 -54.88
N PRO A 209 -49.29 -0.64 -53.83
CA PRO A 209 -48.41 -0.65 -52.67
C PRO A 209 -48.36 -2.05 -52.06
N THR A 210 -47.19 -2.69 -52.15
CA THR A 210 -46.93 -3.96 -51.47
C THR A 210 -46.71 -3.68 -49.99
N THR A 211 -47.12 -4.62 -49.14
CA THR A 211 -46.89 -4.52 -47.69
C THR A 211 -45.41 -4.33 -47.40
N PRO A 212 -45.02 -3.48 -46.44
CA PRO A 212 -43.61 -3.27 -46.10
C PRO A 212 -42.94 -4.61 -45.76
N PRO A 213 -41.70 -4.84 -46.22
CA PRO A 213 -41.00 -6.08 -45.93
C PRO A 213 -40.81 -6.23 -44.42
N SER A 214 -40.94 -7.46 -43.93
CA SER A 214 -40.54 -7.79 -42.58
C SER A 214 -39.03 -7.58 -42.48
N VAL A 215 -38.61 -6.64 -41.63
CA VAL A 215 -37.23 -6.61 -41.15
C VAL A 215 -36.94 -8.00 -40.60
N PRO A 216 -35.86 -8.70 -41.02
CA PRO A 216 -35.40 -9.85 -40.28
C PRO A 216 -35.20 -9.33 -38.85
N PHE A 217 -35.99 -9.82 -37.91
CA PHE A 217 -35.65 -9.72 -36.51
C PHE A 217 -34.42 -10.61 -36.38
N ALA A 218 -33.24 -10.08 -36.72
CA ALA A 218 -32.03 -10.59 -36.13
C ALA A 218 -32.34 -10.49 -34.63
N GLN A 219 -32.44 -11.62 -33.95
CA GLN A 219 -32.29 -11.61 -32.50
C GLN A 219 -30.93 -10.97 -32.29
N VAL A 220 -30.92 -9.65 -32.08
CA VAL A 220 -29.80 -8.96 -31.50
C VAL A 220 -29.75 -9.58 -30.12
N GLN A 221 -28.92 -10.61 -29.98
CA GLN A 221 -28.54 -11.13 -28.68
C GLN A 221 -27.94 -9.92 -27.99
N GLN A 222 -28.73 -9.29 -27.11
CA GLN A 222 -28.34 -8.03 -26.47
C GLN A 222 -26.94 -8.23 -25.92
N PRO A 223 -25.91 -7.57 -26.47
CA PRO A 223 -24.60 -7.65 -25.87
C PRO A 223 -24.71 -6.82 -24.59
N MET A 224 -24.79 -7.54 -23.48
CA MET A 224 -24.61 -7.05 -22.11
C MET A 224 -25.25 -5.70 -21.79
N MET A 225 -26.48 -5.43 -22.22
CA MET A 225 -27.20 -4.21 -21.76
C MET A 225 -27.36 -4.21 -20.24
N GLN A 226 -27.41 -5.40 -19.61
CA GLN A 226 -27.42 -5.53 -18.14
C GLN A 226 -26.12 -5.06 -17.46
N ALA A 227 -24.97 -5.07 -18.15
CA ALA A 227 -23.71 -4.59 -17.56
C ALA A 227 -23.57 -3.07 -17.62
N LEU A 228 -24.32 -2.40 -18.50
CA LEU A 228 -24.33 -0.93 -18.68
C LEU A 228 -25.56 -0.27 -18.02
N LEU A 229 -26.53 -1.05 -17.55
CA LEU A 229 -27.71 -0.53 -16.87
C LEU A 229 -27.35 -0.10 -15.44
N SER A 230 -27.14 1.20 -15.27
CA SER A 230 -27.19 1.87 -13.97
C SER A 230 -28.53 1.54 -13.29
N THR A 231 -28.51 0.68 -12.29
CA THR A 231 -29.68 0.42 -11.45
C THR A 231 -29.76 1.50 -10.40
N LYS A 232 -30.67 2.47 -10.58
CA LYS A 232 -31.08 3.35 -9.47
C LYS A 232 -31.58 2.47 -8.33
N VAL A 233 -30.82 2.43 -7.24
CA VAL A 233 -31.34 1.93 -5.96
C VAL A 233 -32.37 2.93 -5.47
N LYS A 234 -33.65 2.55 -5.49
CA LYS A 234 -34.68 3.26 -4.72
C LYS A 234 -34.44 2.93 -3.25
N THR A 235 -34.08 3.94 -2.48
CA THR A 235 -34.16 3.94 -1.03
C THR A 235 -35.63 3.90 -0.60
N GLU A 236 -36.00 2.90 0.19
CA GLU A 236 -37.03 3.03 1.23
C GLU A 236 -36.33 3.25 2.58
#